data_AF-A0A9P9T8Z4-F1
#
_entry.id   AF-A0A9P9T8Z4-F1
#
_cell.length_a   1.000
_cell.length_b   1.000
_cell.length_c   1.000
_cell.angle_alpha   90.00
_cell.angle_beta   90.00
_cell.angle_gamma   90.00
#
_symmetry.space_group_name_H-M   'P 1'
#
loop_
_entity.id
_entity.type
_entity.pdbx_description
1 polymer ?
#
loop_
_entity_poly.entity_id
_entity_poly.type
_entity_poly.pdbx_seq_one_letter_code
_entity_poly.pdbx_strand_id
1 'polypeptide(L)'
;MFSPSLEQLHTVTQPVHLRLFKKIPIEYPNSVACSRFAPIGTGRPHSYLLLAESDKHCKSAAAARCSLACALLSDKRMLGATIDKYYILATLHHLCTSTLLSIHRGLLFMSSISDIEWIERLYQLRGVVNGCNAVEGVNRSCDVELRLETYMLGIGRAETDGWIQNVSVASSLDEEDRRGSAEVYTDAAAFLGKALREMYPPR
;
A
#
# COMPACT_ATOMS: atom_id res chain seq x y z
N MET A 1 -8.84 4.51 -11.68
CA MET A 1 -9.68 5.04 -12.78
C MET A 1 -10.51 6.20 -12.24
N PHE A 2 -10.42 7.37 -12.86
CA PHE A 2 -11.22 8.53 -12.48
C PHE A 2 -12.57 8.53 -13.22
N SER A 3 -13.63 8.98 -12.55
CA SER A 3 -14.93 9.26 -13.15
C SER A 3 -15.45 10.62 -12.65
N PRO A 4 -15.71 11.60 -13.54
CA PRO A 4 -15.34 11.62 -14.96
C PRO A 4 -13.81 11.49 -15.17
N SER A 5 -13.38 11.23 -16.40
CA SER A 5 -11.94 11.14 -16.70
C SER A 5 -11.25 12.49 -16.43
N LEU A 6 -9.96 12.46 -16.11
CA LEU A 6 -9.25 13.70 -15.79
C LEU A 6 -9.14 14.62 -17.00
N GLU A 7 -9.09 14.05 -18.21
CA GLU A 7 -9.08 14.77 -19.47
C GLU A 7 -10.44 15.45 -19.68
N GLN A 8 -11.55 14.82 -19.33
CA GLN A 8 -12.90 15.38 -19.52
C GLN A 8 -13.29 16.46 -18.51
N LEU A 9 -12.49 16.69 -17.46
CA LEU A 9 -12.83 17.66 -16.41
C LEU A 9 -13.08 19.09 -16.91
N HIS A 10 -12.49 19.47 -18.05
CA HIS A 10 -12.68 20.81 -18.63
C HIS A 10 -14.03 20.99 -19.34
N THR A 11 -14.72 19.89 -19.70
CA THR A 11 -16.02 19.92 -20.37
C THR A 11 -17.19 19.68 -19.43
N VAL A 12 -16.94 19.37 -18.15
CA VAL A 12 -18.00 19.08 -17.17
C VAL A 12 -18.67 20.37 -16.71
N THR A 13 -19.99 20.44 -16.90
CA THR A 13 -20.84 21.50 -16.34
C THR A 13 -21.00 21.34 -14.83
N GLN A 14 -20.96 22.45 -14.09
CA GLN A 14 -21.02 22.43 -12.63
C GLN A 14 -22.37 21.88 -12.12
N PRO A 15 -22.40 21.15 -10.98
CA PRO A 15 -21.27 20.85 -10.09
C PRO A 15 -20.39 19.69 -10.59
N VAL A 16 -19.09 19.77 -10.29
CA VAL A 16 -18.10 18.73 -10.63
C VAL A 16 -18.00 17.74 -9.48
N HIS A 17 -18.12 16.44 -9.75
CA HIS A 17 -17.96 15.40 -8.74
C HIS A 17 -17.02 14.31 -9.26
N LEU A 18 -15.86 14.18 -8.61
CA LEU A 18 -14.79 13.27 -9.01
C LEU A 18 -14.77 12.03 -8.12
N ARG A 19 -14.70 10.86 -8.75
CA ARG A 19 -14.56 9.57 -8.08
C ARG A 19 -13.33 8.84 -8.56
N LEU A 20 -12.61 8.20 -7.64
CA LEU A 20 -11.47 7.34 -7.93
C LEU A 20 -11.83 5.88 -7.66
N PHE A 21 -11.68 5.03 -8.67
CA PHE A 21 -11.94 3.59 -8.57
C PHE A 21 -10.66 2.76 -8.75
N LYS A 22 -10.52 1.67 -7.99
CA LYS A 22 -9.59 0.58 -8.25
C LYS A 22 -10.28 -0.49 -9.09
N LYS A 23 -9.66 -0.90 -10.20
CA LYS A 23 -10.13 -2.06 -10.96
C LYS A 23 -9.80 -3.32 -10.17
N ILE A 24 -10.79 -4.18 -9.93
CA ILE A 24 -10.60 -5.47 -9.30
C ILE A 24 -10.83 -6.59 -10.32
N PRO A 25 -10.10 -7.72 -10.22
CA PRO A 25 -10.38 -8.89 -11.04
C PRO A 25 -11.84 -9.30 -10.92
N ILE A 26 -12.45 -9.64 -12.05
CA ILE A 26 -13.79 -10.20 -12.07
C ILE A 26 -13.65 -11.68 -11.73
N GLU A 27 -14.05 -12.06 -10.51
CA GLU A 27 -14.31 -13.46 -10.21
C GLU A 27 -15.67 -13.82 -10.80
N TYR A 28 -15.67 -14.72 -11.78
CA TYR A 28 -16.91 -15.23 -12.35
C TYR A 28 -17.59 -16.11 -11.30
N PRO A 29 -18.88 -15.88 -11.00
CA PRO A 29 -19.59 -16.72 -10.06
C PRO A 29 -19.57 -18.17 -10.53
N ASN A 30 -19.27 -19.07 -9.60
CA ASN A 30 -19.30 -20.52 -9.75
C ASN A 30 -20.69 -20.93 -10.30
N SER A 31 -20.80 -22.00 -11.08
CA SER A 31 -22.08 -22.43 -11.68
C SER A 31 -23.23 -22.60 -10.67
N VAL A 32 -22.90 -22.88 -9.40
CA VAL A 32 -23.84 -22.98 -8.27
C VAL A 32 -24.51 -21.64 -7.93
N ALA A 33 -23.82 -20.51 -8.12
CA ALA A 33 -24.34 -19.16 -7.90
C ALA A 33 -25.25 -18.66 -9.04
N CYS A 34 -25.26 -19.36 -10.18
CA CYS A 34 -26.20 -19.17 -11.29
C CYS A 34 -27.34 -20.19 -11.28
N SER A 35 -27.66 -20.77 -10.11
CA SER A 35 -28.77 -21.71 -9.94
C SER A 35 -30.11 -20.99 -9.97
N ARG A 36 -31.13 -21.60 -10.61
CA ARG A 36 -32.52 -21.11 -10.60
C ARG A 36 -33.14 -21.00 -9.20
N PHE A 37 -32.50 -21.62 -8.20
CA PHE A 37 -32.94 -21.64 -6.81
C PHE A 37 -32.17 -20.64 -5.93
N ALA A 38 -31.16 -19.96 -6.47
CA ALA A 38 -30.48 -18.89 -5.76
C ALA A 38 -31.41 -17.67 -5.68
N PRO A 39 -31.42 -16.92 -4.56
CA PRO A 39 -32.14 -15.65 -4.50
C PRO A 39 -31.65 -14.75 -5.64
N ILE A 40 -32.55 -13.94 -6.21
CA ILE A 40 -32.24 -12.97 -7.27
C ILE A 40 -31.33 -11.88 -6.68
N GLY A 41 -30.06 -12.21 -6.48
CA GLY A 41 -28.99 -11.26 -6.29
C GLY A 41 -28.63 -10.72 -7.66
N THR A 42 -28.43 -9.41 -7.78
CA THR A 42 -27.84 -8.81 -8.98
C THR A 42 -26.39 -9.27 -9.09
N GLY A 43 -26.17 -10.52 -9.52
CA GLY A 43 -24.88 -11.19 -9.69
C GLY A 43 -24.03 -10.62 -10.81
N ARG A 44 -24.14 -9.30 -11.05
CA ARG A 44 -23.25 -8.56 -11.92
C ARG A 44 -21.96 -8.37 -11.12
N PRO A 45 -20.86 -9.02 -11.52
CA PRO A 45 -19.59 -8.77 -10.86
C PRO A 45 -19.22 -7.30 -11.04
N HIS A 46 -19.02 -6.60 -9.93
CA HIS A 46 -18.53 -5.23 -9.94
C HIS A 46 -17.02 -5.27 -10.10
N SER A 47 -16.51 -4.83 -11.24
CA SER A 47 -15.07 -4.79 -11.55
C SER A 47 -14.36 -3.56 -10.98
N TYR A 48 -15.05 -2.74 -10.18
CA TYR A 48 -14.55 -1.48 -9.68
C TYR A 48 -14.91 -1.30 -8.20
N LEU A 49 -13.88 -1.02 -7.40
CA LEU A 49 -13.99 -0.61 -6.00
C LEU A 49 -13.80 0.91 -5.91
N LEU A 50 -14.77 1.64 -5.34
CA LEU A 50 -14.61 3.07 -5.06
C LEU A 50 -13.56 3.25 -3.96
N LEU A 51 -12.50 4.01 -4.24
CA LEU A 51 -11.44 4.32 -3.29
C LEU A 51 -11.71 5.64 -2.55
N ALA A 52 -12.13 6.67 -3.28
CA ALA A 52 -12.42 7.99 -2.73
C ALA A 52 -13.31 8.78 -3.69
N GLU A 53 -14.03 9.76 -3.16
CA GLU A 53 -14.78 10.73 -3.94
C GLU A 53 -14.63 12.15 -3.39
N SER A 54 -14.72 13.13 -4.28
CA SER A 54 -14.82 14.54 -3.90
C SER A 54 -16.21 14.85 -3.35
N ASP A 55 -16.36 16.02 -2.73
CA ASP A 55 -17.68 16.59 -2.44
C ASP A 55 -18.53 16.65 -3.74
N LYS A 56 -19.83 16.44 -3.60
CA LYS A 56 -20.83 16.42 -4.67
C LYS A 56 -21.09 17.81 -5.24
N HIS A 57 -20.75 18.88 -4.51
CA HIS A 57 -21.07 20.25 -4.88
C HIS A 57 -19.85 21.12 -5.19
N CYS A 58 -18.75 20.52 -5.68
CA CYS A 58 -17.57 21.29 -6.06
C CYS A 58 -17.87 22.20 -7.26
N LYS A 59 -17.64 23.51 -7.06
CA LYS A 59 -17.87 24.55 -8.06
C LYS A 59 -16.83 24.58 -9.18
N SER A 60 -15.76 23.79 -9.10
CA SER A 60 -14.73 23.74 -10.14
C SER A 60 -14.00 22.40 -10.13
N ALA A 61 -13.35 22.08 -11.25
CA ALA A 61 -12.46 20.92 -11.35
C ALA A 61 -11.31 21.00 -10.32
N ALA A 62 -10.77 22.20 -10.07
CA ALA A 62 -9.73 22.40 -9.07
C ALA A 62 -10.25 22.11 -7.64
N ALA A 63 -11.46 22.57 -7.31
CA ALA A 63 -12.09 22.28 -6.03
C ALA A 63 -12.39 20.77 -5.87
N ALA A 64 -12.87 20.11 -6.93
CA ALA A 64 -13.11 18.67 -6.92
C ALA A 64 -11.82 17.86 -6.72
N ARG A 65 -10.71 18.24 -7.38
CA ARG A 65 -9.40 17.62 -7.18
C ARG A 65 -8.89 17.82 -5.76
N CYS A 66 -9.00 19.03 -5.22
CA CYS A 66 -8.60 19.34 -3.85
C CYS A 66 -9.43 18.53 -2.84
N SER A 67 -10.76 18.50 -3.00
CA SER A 67 -11.65 17.73 -2.14
C SER A 67 -11.38 16.22 -2.21
N LEU A 68 -11.13 15.67 -3.41
CA LEU A 68 -10.75 14.27 -3.57
C LEU A 68 -9.39 13.98 -2.90
N ALA A 69 -8.41 14.88 -3.04
CA ALA A 69 -7.12 14.73 -2.37
C ALA A 69 -7.27 14.75 -0.85
N CYS A 70 -8.08 15.66 -0.29
CA CYS A 70 -8.41 15.66 1.13
C CYS A 70 -9.09 14.36 1.56
N ALA A 71 -10.01 13.83 0.76
CA ALA A 71 -10.67 12.55 1.04
C ALA A 71 -9.65 11.39 1.08
N LEU A 72 -8.71 11.33 0.12
CA LEU A 72 -7.65 10.33 0.10
C LEU A 72 -6.70 10.44 1.30
N LEU A 73 -6.38 11.66 1.74
CA LEU A 73 -5.46 11.90 2.85
C LEU A 73 -6.15 11.83 4.23
N SER A 74 -7.48 11.74 4.27
CA SER A 74 -8.26 11.73 5.52
C SER A 74 -8.17 10.42 6.32
N ASP A 75 -7.71 9.34 5.70
CA ASP A 75 -7.42 8.10 6.40
C ASP A 75 -5.96 8.11 6.87
N LYS A 76 -5.77 8.53 8.12
CA LYS A 76 -4.45 8.55 8.78
C LYS A 76 -3.73 7.21 8.76
N ARG A 77 -4.45 6.08 8.86
CA ARG A 77 -3.84 4.75 8.89
C ARG A 77 -3.35 4.37 7.50
N MET A 78 -4.18 4.56 6.48
CA MET A 78 -3.83 4.31 5.08
C MET A 78 -2.66 5.20 4.63
N LEU A 79 -2.68 6.48 5.01
CA LEU A 79 -1.60 7.41 4.74
C LEU A 79 -0.29 6.99 5.43
N GLY A 80 -0.35 6.60 6.71
CA GLY A 80 0.80 6.05 7.44
C GLY A 80 1.38 4.80 6.77
N ALA A 81 0.53 3.83 6.45
CA ALA A 81 0.97 2.61 5.76
C ALA A 81 1.58 2.88 4.38
N THR A 82 1.07 3.88 3.66
CA THR A 82 1.61 4.30 2.35
C THR A 82 2.99 4.97 2.50
N ILE A 83 3.16 5.82 3.51
CA ILE A 83 4.45 6.43 3.85
C ILE A 83 5.47 5.33 4.19
N ASP A 84 5.12 4.39 5.05
CA ASP A 84 5.99 3.28 5.43
C ASP A 84 6.38 2.44 4.20
N LYS A 85 5.42 2.14 3.33
CA LYS A 85 5.67 1.44 2.06
C LYS A 85 6.69 2.18 1.19
N TYR A 86 6.57 3.50 1.04
CA TYR A 86 7.52 4.27 0.24
C TYR A 86 8.90 4.35 0.89
N TYR A 87 9.00 4.43 2.22
CA TYR A 87 10.30 4.33 2.90
C TYR A 87 10.97 2.97 2.67
N ILE A 88 10.20 1.88 2.71
CA ILE A 88 10.72 0.54 2.44
C ILE A 88 11.17 0.42 0.98
N LEU A 89 10.39 0.91 0.02
CA LEU A 89 10.77 0.94 -1.39
C LEU A 89 12.04 1.76 -1.61
N ALA A 90 12.11 2.98 -1.06
CA ALA A 90 13.31 3.82 -1.12
C ALA A 90 14.52 3.09 -0.55
N THR A 91 14.36 2.45 0.60
CA THR A 91 15.42 1.69 1.26
C THR A 91 15.93 0.56 0.38
N LEU A 92 15.02 -0.29 -0.14
CA LEU A 92 15.39 -1.40 -1.02
C LEU A 92 16.15 -0.92 -2.26
N HIS A 93 15.72 0.18 -2.88
CA HIS A 93 16.37 0.70 -4.08
C HIS A 93 17.74 1.35 -3.82
N HIS A 94 18.07 1.68 -2.57
CA HIS A 94 19.43 2.11 -2.19
C HIS A 94 20.39 0.94 -1.93
N LEU A 95 19.89 -0.29 -1.76
CA LEU A 95 20.72 -1.44 -1.46
C LEU A 95 21.49 -1.91 -2.70
N CYS A 96 22.68 -2.46 -2.48
CA CYS A 96 23.43 -3.10 -3.54
C CYS A 96 22.75 -4.40 -3.99
N THR A 97 23.04 -4.83 -5.21
CA THR A 97 22.39 -6.01 -5.82
C THR A 97 22.58 -7.28 -4.99
N SER A 98 23.75 -7.48 -4.39
CA SER A 98 24.01 -8.66 -3.54
C SER A 98 23.09 -8.70 -2.31
N THR A 99 22.88 -7.56 -1.66
CA THR A 99 21.94 -7.46 -0.52
C THR A 99 20.50 -7.65 -0.98
N LEU A 100 20.09 -7.08 -2.12
CA LEU A 100 18.76 -7.30 -2.69
C LEU A 100 18.49 -8.79 -2.99
N LEU A 101 19.46 -9.50 -3.56
CA LEU A 101 19.35 -10.94 -3.81
C LEU A 101 19.28 -11.75 -2.52
N SER A 102 20.02 -11.34 -1.48
CA SER A 102 19.94 -11.94 -0.15
C SER A 102 18.53 -11.76 0.45
N ILE A 103 18.00 -10.53 0.42
CA ILE A 103 16.64 -10.20 0.88
C ILE A 103 15.61 -11.01 0.10
N HIS A 104 15.74 -11.09 -1.23
CA HIS A 104 14.81 -11.86 -2.07
C HIS A 104 14.72 -13.32 -1.64
N ARG A 105 15.86 -13.97 -1.35
CA ARG A 105 15.89 -15.34 -0.82
C ARG A 105 15.25 -15.41 0.57
N GLY A 106 15.49 -14.42 1.42
CA GLY A 106 14.86 -14.32 2.74
C GLY A 106 13.33 -14.22 2.65
N LEU A 107 12.80 -13.41 1.73
CA LEU A 107 11.35 -13.29 1.50
C LEU A 107 10.74 -14.57 0.93
N LEU A 108 11.43 -15.24 0.01
CA LEU A 108 11.00 -16.55 -0.49
C LEU A 108 10.92 -17.57 0.65
N PHE A 109 11.93 -17.63 1.51
CA PHE A 109 11.89 -18.50 2.68
C PHE A 109 10.74 -18.12 3.62
N MET A 110 10.56 -16.83 3.92
CA MET A 110 9.48 -16.33 4.76
C MET A 110 8.10 -16.70 4.20
N SER A 111 7.91 -16.71 2.88
CA SER A 111 6.65 -17.14 2.26
C SER A 111 6.29 -18.61 2.54
N SER A 112 7.26 -19.43 2.95
CA SER A 112 7.10 -20.86 3.21
C SER A 112 6.96 -21.24 4.70
N ILE A 113 7.25 -20.33 5.63
CA ILE A 113 7.15 -20.63 7.07
C ILE A 113 5.69 -20.79 7.51
N SER A 114 5.46 -21.53 8.61
CA SER A 114 4.11 -21.70 9.16
C SER A 114 3.52 -20.40 9.72
N ASP A 115 2.19 -20.29 9.82
CA ASP A 115 1.56 -19.10 10.42
C ASP A 115 1.89 -18.93 11.91
N ILE A 116 2.15 -20.05 12.61
CA ILE A 116 2.63 -20.03 13.99
C ILE A 116 4.00 -19.37 14.05
N GLU A 117 4.95 -19.85 13.23
CA GLU A 117 6.29 -19.27 13.16
C GLU A 117 6.26 -17.79 12.74
N TRP A 118 5.37 -17.43 11.80
CA TRP A 118 5.19 -16.05 11.34
C TRP A 118 4.83 -15.11 12.50
N ILE A 119 3.83 -15.50 13.30
CA ILE A 119 3.36 -14.71 14.43
C ILE A 119 4.41 -14.67 15.54
N GLU A 120 5.05 -15.80 15.83
CA GLU A 120 6.11 -15.90 16.85
C GLU A 120 7.31 -15.01 16.51
N ARG A 121 7.80 -15.04 15.27
CA ARG A 121 8.87 -14.15 14.81
C ARG A 121 8.46 -12.68 14.91
N LEU A 122 7.24 -12.34 14.50
CA LEU A 122 6.75 -10.96 14.64
C LEU A 122 6.70 -10.50 16.09
N TYR A 123 6.28 -11.37 17.01
CA TYR A 123 6.27 -11.07 18.44
C TYR A 123 7.68 -10.89 19.00
N GLN A 124 8.61 -11.78 18.65
CA GLN A 124 10.01 -11.66 19.05
C GLN A 124 10.63 -10.34 18.58
N LEU A 125 10.42 -9.97 17.31
CA LEU A 125 10.92 -8.70 16.76
C LEU A 125 10.25 -7.47 17.38
N ARG A 126 9.04 -7.60 17.93
CA ARG A 126 8.38 -6.55 18.71
C ARG A 126 8.79 -6.51 20.18
N GLY A 127 9.70 -7.39 20.61
CA GLY A 127 10.14 -7.49 22.00
C GLY A 127 9.13 -8.17 22.94
N VAL A 128 8.19 -8.94 22.37
CA VAL A 128 7.17 -9.66 23.12
C VAL A 128 7.69 -11.04 23.53
N VAL A 129 7.73 -11.30 24.83
CA VAL A 129 8.09 -12.61 25.41
C VAL A 129 6.98 -13.03 26.36
N ASN A 130 6.46 -14.26 26.20
CA ASN A 130 5.33 -14.78 26.98
C ASN A 130 4.09 -13.86 27.00
N GLY A 131 3.83 -13.15 25.90
CA GLY A 131 2.70 -12.21 25.79
C GLY A 131 2.90 -10.86 26.48
N CYS A 132 4.08 -10.59 27.03
CA CYS A 132 4.43 -9.31 27.64
C CYS A 132 5.53 -8.60 26.85
N ASN A 133 5.47 -7.26 26.78
CA ASN A 133 6.55 -6.44 26.26
C ASN A 133 7.73 -6.50 27.23
N ALA A 134 8.70 -7.37 26.95
CA ALA A 134 9.80 -7.68 27.86
C ALA A 134 11.07 -6.89 27.54
N VAL A 135 11.29 -6.57 26.27
CA VAL A 135 12.45 -5.83 25.77
C VAL A 135 12.04 -4.82 24.71
N GLU A 136 12.93 -3.89 24.39
CA GLU A 136 12.75 -3.02 23.24
C GLU A 136 12.77 -3.84 21.95
N GLY A 137 11.72 -3.72 21.14
CA GLY A 137 11.65 -4.36 19.83
C GLY A 137 12.53 -3.66 18.78
N VAL A 138 12.52 -4.19 17.56
CA VAL A 138 13.19 -3.61 16.39
C VAL A 138 12.75 -2.16 16.21
N ASN A 139 13.73 -1.26 16.22
CA ASN A 139 13.55 0.17 16.10
C ASN A 139 14.35 0.73 14.91
N ARG A 140 14.41 2.06 14.78
CA ARG A 140 15.10 2.74 13.67
C ARG A 140 16.62 2.55 13.66
N SER A 141 17.23 2.21 14.79
CA SER A 141 18.67 1.97 14.91
C SER A 141 19.08 0.56 14.54
N CYS A 142 18.13 -0.37 14.43
CA CYS A 142 18.40 -1.73 13.99
C CYS A 142 18.78 -1.79 12.50
N ASP A 143 19.49 -2.86 12.16
CA ASP A 143 19.86 -3.18 10.79
C ASP A 143 18.63 -3.21 9.86
N VAL A 144 18.89 -2.87 8.59
CA VAL A 144 17.83 -2.72 7.60
C VAL A 144 17.06 -4.03 7.38
N GLU A 145 17.76 -5.15 7.46
CA GLU A 145 17.21 -6.49 7.31
C GLU A 145 16.16 -6.79 8.39
N LEU A 146 16.45 -6.46 9.65
CA LEU A 146 15.52 -6.66 10.77
C LEU A 146 14.28 -5.75 10.66
N ARG A 147 14.48 -4.50 10.23
CA ARG A 147 13.39 -3.56 9.99
C ARG A 147 12.50 -4.01 8.84
N LEU A 148 13.10 -4.50 7.76
CA LEU A 148 12.39 -5.09 6.62
C LEU A 148 11.62 -6.33 7.06
N GLU A 149 12.24 -7.26 7.78
CA GLU A 149 11.57 -8.46 8.27
C GLU A 149 10.36 -8.11 9.15
N THR A 150 10.52 -7.20 10.10
CA THR A 150 9.43 -6.72 10.97
C THR A 150 8.28 -6.13 10.16
N TYR A 151 8.60 -5.34 9.12
CA TYR A 151 7.60 -4.76 8.23
C TYR A 151 6.85 -5.84 7.44
N MET A 152 7.56 -6.77 6.80
CA MET A 152 6.96 -7.84 5.99
C MET A 152 6.07 -8.76 6.81
N LEU A 153 6.52 -9.14 8.00
CA LEU A 153 5.71 -9.93 8.92
C LEU A 153 4.47 -9.16 9.38
N GLY A 154 4.57 -7.85 9.57
CA GLY A 154 3.49 -6.98 10.02
C GLY A 154 2.39 -6.71 8.99
N ILE A 155 2.73 -6.61 7.71
CA ILE A 155 1.75 -6.41 6.62
C ILE A 155 1.02 -7.72 6.24
N GLY A 156 1.59 -8.86 6.62
CA GLY A 156 1.00 -10.18 6.43
C GLY A 156 1.38 -10.86 5.11
N ARG A 157 1.07 -12.16 5.04
CA ARG A 157 1.52 -13.05 3.97
C ARG A 157 1.00 -12.64 2.58
N ALA A 158 -0.26 -12.25 2.48
CA ALA A 158 -0.87 -11.86 1.20
C ALA A 158 -0.14 -10.69 0.52
N GLU A 159 0.41 -9.75 1.31
CA GLU A 159 1.18 -8.64 0.77
C GLU A 159 2.64 -9.04 0.48
N THR A 160 3.15 -10.09 1.15
CA THR A 160 4.55 -10.53 1.02
C THR A 160 4.88 -11.01 -0.39
N ASP A 161 3.94 -11.68 -1.07
CA ASP A 161 4.12 -12.08 -2.49
C ASP A 161 4.33 -10.87 -3.41
N GLY A 162 3.59 -9.78 -3.16
CA GLY A 162 3.78 -8.52 -3.86
C GLY A 162 5.17 -7.93 -3.61
N TRP A 163 5.71 -8.09 -2.40
CA TRP A 163 7.06 -7.64 -2.06
C TRP A 163 8.16 -8.49 -2.63
N ILE A 164 7.98 -9.81 -2.74
CA ILE A 164 8.90 -10.69 -3.48
C ILE A 164 9.05 -10.16 -4.90
N GLN A 165 7.94 -9.83 -5.57
CA GLN A 165 7.97 -9.26 -6.91
C GLN A 165 8.66 -7.89 -6.94
N ASN A 166 8.40 -6.99 -5.97
CA ASN A 166 9.05 -5.68 -5.93
C ASN A 166 10.57 -5.79 -5.74
N VAL A 167 11.05 -6.68 -4.87
CA VAL A 167 12.48 -6.90 -4.67
C VAL A 167 13.11 -7.53 -5.90
N SER A 168 12.42 -8.47 -6.55
CA SER A 168 12.85 -9.06 -7.83
C SER A 168 13.04 -7.97 -8.90
N VAL A 169 12.06 -7.08 -9.07
CA VAL A 169 12.15 -5.95 -10.00
C VAL A 169 13.33 -5.05 -9.63
N ALA A 170 13.47 -4.63 -8.37
CA ALA A 170 14.60 -3.79 -7.95
C ALA A 170 15.95 -4.47 -8.22
N SER A 171 16.06 -5.78 -8.02
CA SER A 171 17.29 -6.53 -8.28
C SER A 171 17.65 -6.64 -9.77
N SER A 172 16.66 -6.50 -10.66
CA SER A 172 16.83 -6.54 -12.12
C SER A 172 17.22 -5.18 -12.73
N LEU A 173 16.99 -4.10 -12.00
CA LEU A 173 17.41 -2.76 -12.40
C LEU A 173 18.90 -2.56 -12.15
N ASP A 174 19.53 -1.74 -12.99
CA ASP A 174 20.87 -1.26 -12.72
C ASP A 174 20.90 -0.26 -11.55
N GLU A 175 22.09 0.07 -11.08
CA GLU A 175 22.27 0.96 -9.92
C GLU A 175 21.86 2.41 -10.19
N GLU A 176 21.84 2.86 -11.44
CA GLU A 176 21.44 4.22 -11.80
C GLU A 176 19.91 4.34 -11.76
N ASP A 177 19.21 3.44 -12.43
CA ASP A 177 17.74 3.35 -12.44
C ASP A 177 17.18 3.13 -11.04
N ARG A 178 17.86 2.30 -10.24
CA ARG A 178 17.50 2.11 -8.84
C ARG A 178 17.62 3.40 -8.03
N ARG A 179 18.71 4.15 -8.17
CA ARG A 179 18.89 5.42 -7.45
C ARG A 179 17.80 6.42 -7.83
N GLY A 180 17.51 6.58 -9.12
CA GLY A 180 16.42 7.44 -9.59
C GLY A 180 15.07 7.03 -8.99
N SER A 181 14.79 5.73 -8.94
CA SER A 181 13.57 5.21 -8.29
C SER A 181 13.55 5.48 -6.79
N ALA A 182 14.69 5.32 -6.12
CA ALA A 182 14.83 5.54 -4.69
C ALA A 182 14.58 7.01 -4.29
N GLU A 183 15.06 7.95 -5.10
CA GLU A 183 14.78 9.38 -4.96
C GLU A 183 13.28 9.65 -5.06
N VAL A 184 12.61 9.13 -6.09
CA VAL A 184 11.16 9.29 -6.28
C VAL A 184 10.37 8.76 -5.08
N TYR A 185 10.73 7.60 -4.55
CA TYR A 185 10.07 7.05 -3.37
C TYR A 185 10.35 7.86 -2.10
N THR A 186 11.56 8.37 -1.95
CA THR A 186 11.93 9.24 -0.83
C THR A 186 11.13 10.53 -0.85
N ASP A 187 11.03 11.17 -2.01
CA ASP A 187 10.26 12.40 -2.20
C ASP A 187 8.77 12.16 -1.97
N ALA A 188 8.23 11.04 -2.46
CA ALA A 188 6.85 10.66 -2.21
C ALA A 188 6.56 10.47 -0.71
N ALA A 189 7.43 9.75 0.01
CA ALA A 189 7.30 9.55 1.45
C ALA A 189 7.39 10.88 2.22
N ALA A 190 8.32 11.76 1.84
CA ALA A 190 8.49 13.08 2.44
C ALA A 190 7.28 13.99 2.21
N PHE A 191 6.76 14.01 0.97
CA PHE A 191 5.56 14.76 0.61
C PHE A 191 4.34 14.29 1.41
N LEU A 192 4.08 12.99 1.46
CA LEU A 192 2.97 12.42 2.24
C LEU A 192 3.16 12.64 3.74
N GLY A 193 4.39 12.54 4.24
CA GLY A 193 4.72 12.84 5.63
C GLY A 193 4.45 14.30 6.00
N LYS A 194 4.72 15.24 5.07
CA LYS A 194 4.35 16.65 5.24
C LYS A 194 2.84 16.83 5.27
N ALA A 195 2.12 16.25 4.31
CA ALA A 195 0.66 16.30 4.26
C ALA A 195 0.02 15.74 5.55
N LEU A 196 0.54 14.62 6.07
CA LEU A 196 0.08 14.03 7.32
C LEU A 196 0.25 14.98 8.52
N ARG A 197 1.39 15.68 8.63
CA ARG A 197 1.63 16.64 9.71
C ARG A 197 0.73 17.87 9.62
N GLU A 198 0.46 18.35 8.41
CA GLU A 198 -0.42 19.49 8.18
C GLU A 198 -1.89 19.15 8.48
N MET A 199 -2.33 17.93 8.18
CA MET A 199 -3.70 17.47 8.47
C MET A 199 -3.92 17.07 9.93
N TYR A 200 -2.89 16.56 10.60
CA TYR A 200 -2.95 16.10 11.98
C TYR A 200 -1.81 16.71 12.81
N PRO A 201 -1.85 18.02 13.10
CA PRO A 201 -0.81 18.67 13.87
C PRO A 201 -0.68 18.02 15.26
N PRO A 202 0.54 17.83 15.78
CA PRO A 202 0.74 17.36 17.14
C PRO A 202 0.09 18.35 18.11
N ARG A 203 -0.69 17.84 19.06
CA ARG A 203 -1.29 18.62 20.14
C ARG A 203 -0.25 18.96 21.20
#